data_AF-A0A952VVA0-F1
#
_entry.id   AF-A0A952VVA0-F1
#
_cell.length_a   1.000
_cell.length_b   1.000
_cell.length_c   1.000
_cell.angle_alpha   90.00
_cell.angle_beta   90.00
_cell.angle_gamma   90.00
#
_symmetry.space_group_name_H-M   'P 1'
#
loop_
_entity.id
_entity.type
_entity.pdbx_description
1 polymer ?
#
loop_
_entity_poly.entity_id
_entity_poly.type
_entity_poly.pdbx_seq_one_letter_code
_entity_poly.pdbx_strand_id
1 'polypeptide(L)'
;MNAPRVLPHHCLALLTLLLAPPVTSAMSGMEMPHSGHAQMSSSLSKSMGEPINSSDSEIEMTYSADGNTAIFVSGRPGSIPSPGVPYNFDIWMAHKVNGTWQAPIHLGPGINPTVGPNINTSAWELEPSLSDDGNVVYFTRYEPGNLSTGDLYVTQKINGVWQPARNWNEVPELPHLNTPTGEEHCPIIASDSLIYFNYQQPGVTQDSDIWKVEKKDGVWQKPESLGPRINSPYRDHMHWTGLSKDGKSLIVTSTRPDMGSRGGHDMWIAYQNPQGEWQEPLNLGDTINTAGEDMCWTFTPDGKTFTGSVGPRDSYNHDMRWVHKDDVPLLKNFEPIGPPPNLLINSAGMSSDTK
;
A
#
# COMPACT_ATOMS: atom_id res chain seq x y z
N MET A 1 -35.09 -74.03 -11.02
CA MET A 1 -34.08 -73.47 -10.07
C MET A 1 -32.90 -72.98 -10.88
N ASN A 2 -32.34 -71.84 -10.47
CA ASN A 2 -31.13 -71.18 -10.97
C ASN A 2 -31.25 -70.45 -12.33
N ALA A 3 -31.41 -69.12 -12.22
CA ALA A 3 -30.82 -68.17 -13.18
C ALA A 3 -29.28 -68.22 -13.05
N PRO A 4 -28.45 -67.82 -14.05
CA PRO A 4 -28.31 -66.38 -14.37
C PRO A 4 -27.84 -66.05 -15.81
N ARG A 5 -28.02 -64.78 -16.21
CA ARG A 5 -27.00 -63.88 -16.79
C ARG A 5 -27.65 -62.82 -17.67
N VAL A 6 -27.66 -61.59 -17.16
CA VAL A 6 -27.85 -60.38 -17.95
C VAL A 6 -26.47 -59.98 -18.48
N LEU A 7 -26.36 -59.83 -19.80
CA LEU A 7 -25.25 -59.18 -20.51
C LEU A 7 -25.83 -57.93 -21.19
N PRO A 8 -25.15 -56.77 -21.14
CA PRO A 8 -25.64 -55.54 -21.73
C PRO A 8 -25.15 -55.37 -23.17
N HIS A 9 -26.00 -54.86 -24.06
CA HIS A 9 -25.58 -54.37 -25.37
C HIS A 9 -25.48 -52.84 -25.37
N HIS A 10 -24.22 -52.40 -25.38
CA HIS A 10 -23.63 -51.23 -26.02
C HIS A 10 -24.51 -50.00 -26.29
N CYS A 11 -24.29 -48.96 -25.48
CA CYS A 11 -24.40 -47.59 -25.94
C CYS A 11 -22.98 -46.99 -25.93
N LEU A 12 -22.51 -46.58 -27.10
CA LEU A 12 -21.21 -45.96 -27.32
C LEU A 12 -21.26 -44.54 -26.74
N ALA A 13 -20.71 -44.32 -25.55
CA ALA A 13 -20.51 -42.98 -25.00
C ALA A 13 -19.11 -42.50 -25.40
N LEU A 14 -19.04 -41.55 -26.32
CA LEU A 14 -17.82 -40.79 -26.60
C LEU A 14 -17.39 -40.09 -25.30
N LEU A 15 -16.21 -40.42 -24.80
CA LEU A 15 -15.56 -39.66 -23.74
C LEU A 15 -14.91 -38.42 -24.37
N THR A 16 -15.67 -37.34 -24.50
CA THR A 16 -15.08 -36.01 -24.78
C THR A 16 -14.49 -35.47 -23.50
N LEU A 17 -13.16 -35.49 -23.41
CA LEU A 17 -12.39 -34.76 -22.40
C LEU A 17 -12.56 -33.25 -22.69
N LEU A 18 -13.50 -32.59 -22.01
CA LEU A 18 -13.59 -31.13 -22.02
C LEU A 18 -12.51 -30.60 -21.08
N LEU A 19 -11.36 -30.22 -21.66
CA LEU A 19 -10.43 -29.31 -21.01
C LEU A 19 -11.16 -27.97 -20.84
N ALA A 20 -11.56 -27.66 -19.62
CA ALA A 20 -11.98 -26.31 -19.27
C ALA A 20 -10.76 -25.39 -19.36
N PRO A 21 -10.81 -24.25 -20.08
CA PRO A 21 -9.75 -23.27 -20.02
C PRO A 21 -9.70 -22.65 -18.62
N PRO A 22 -8.53 -22.19 -18.16
CA PRO A 22 -8.45 -21.42 -16.91
C PRO A 22 -9.32 -20.17 -17.04
N VAL A 23 -10.18 -19.95 -16.05
CA VAL A 23 -10.99 -18.74 -15.94
C VAL A 23 -10.03 -17.61 -15.56
N THR A 24 -9.51 -16.90 -16.56
CA THR A 24 -8.90 -15.59 -16.36
C THR A 24 -10.04 -14.61 -16.13
N SER A 25 -10.26 -14.18 -14.88
CA SER A 25 -11.06 -13.00 -14.59
C SER A 25 -10.26 -11.75 -14.99
N ALA A 26 -10.15 -11.52 -16.29
CA ALA A 26 -9.78 -10.22 -16.84
C ALA A 26 -11.04 -9.36 -16.87
N MET A 27 -11.05 -8.27 -16.12
CA MET A 27 -12.09 -7.26 -16.25
C MET A 27 -12.01 -6.61 -17.63
N SER A 28 -13.15 -6.50 -18.30
CA SER A 28 -13.31 -5.89 -19.62
C SER A 28 -13.67 -4.41 -19.48
N GLY A 29 -12.95 -3.52 -20.18
CA GLY A 29 -13.35 -2.10 -20.28
C GLY A 29 -12.40 -1.17 -21.07
N MET A 30 -12.41 -1.29 -22.41
CA MET A 30 -12.17 -0.28 -23.46
C MET A 30 -11.01 0.74 -23.37
N GLU A 31 -10.10 0.68 -24.36
CA GLU A 31 -9.29 1.81 -24.83
C GLU A 31 -10.18 2.95 -25.38
N MET A 32 -9.87 4.20 -25.00
CA MET A 32 -10.15 5.43 -25.74
C MET A 32 -9.03 6.47 -25.49
N PRO A 33 -8.76 7.40 -26.42
CA PRO A 33 -7.44 8.00 -26.61
C PRO A 33 -7.11 9.16 -25.65
N HIS A 34 -5.80 9.37 -25.45
CA HIS A 34 -5.20 10.52 -24.76
C HIS A 34 -5.80 11.86 -25.21
N SER A 35 -6.48 12.56 -24.30
CA SER A 35 -6.38 14.02 -24.10
C SER A 35 -7.38 14.47 -23.02
N GLY A 36 -6.85 15.06 -21.95
CA GLY A 36 -7.65 15.81 -20.97
C GLY A 36 -7.49 15.25 -19.55
N HIS A 37 -6.73 15.97 -18.73
CA HIS A 37 -6.89 15.91 -17.27
C HIS A 37 -8.34 16.32 -16.95
N ALA A 38 -9.24 15.35 -16.80
CA ALA A 38 -10.60 15.63 -16.37
C ALA A 38 -10.53 16.16 -14.93
N GLN A 39 -10.93 17.42 -14.73
CA GLN A 39 -11.06 18.03 -13.41
C GLN A 39 -12.14 17.31 -12.60
N MET A 40 -11.73 16.28 -11.88
CA MET A 40 -12.46 15.72 -10.74
C MET A 40 -11.72 16.19 -9.48
N SER A 41 -11.67 17.50 -9.24
CA SER A 41 -11.03 18.01 -8.04
C SER A 41 -12.01 17.98 -6.87
N SER A 42 -11.61 17.39 -5.75
CA SER A 42 -12.09 17.87 -4.45
C SER A 42 -11.79 19.38 -4.39
N SER A 43 -12.73 20.19 -3.92
CA SER A 43 -12.69 21.65 -4.16
C SER A 43 -11.51 22.38 -3.50
N LEU A 44 -10.74 21.70 -2.64
CA LEU A 44 -9.69 22.30 -1.81
C LEU A 44 -8.32 21.62 -1.94
N SER A 45 -8.23 20.36 -2.38
CA SER A 45 -6.93 19.73 -2.60
C SER A 45 -6.25 20.29 -3.85
N LYS A 46 -4.96 20.58 -3.72
CA LYS A 46 -4.13 21.17 -4.78
C LYS A 46 -3.21 20.11 -5.34
N SER A 47 -2.98 20.12 -6.65
CA SER A 47 -1.94 19.27 -7.24
C SER A 47 -0.58 19.58 -6.59
N MET A 48 0.24 18.54 -6.43
CA MET A 48 1.65 18.69 -6.04
C MET A 48 2.50 19.31 -7.15
N GLY A 49 2.03 19.23 -8.40
CA GLY A 49 2.69 19.79 -9.57
C GLY A 49 4.03 19.14 -9.89
N GLU A 50 4.64 19.60 -10.98
CA GLU A 50 6.00 19.19 -11.36
C GLU A 50 7.02 19.63 -10.29
N PRO A 51 8.06 18.81 -10.01
CA PRO A 51 8.40 17.56 -10.70
C PRO A 51 7.84 16.30 -10.01
N ILE A 52 6.96 16.48 -9.01
CA ILE A 52 6.32 15.36 -8.32
C ILE A 52 5.32 14.71 -9.26
N ASN A 53 4.31 15.44 -9.71
CA ASN A 53 3.42 14.92 -10.75
C ASN A 53 4.13 14.95 -12.11
N SER A 54 3.79 14.01 -12.97
CA SER A 54 4.27 13.94 -14.36
C SER A 54 3.09 13.81 -15.34
N SER A 55 3.36 13.40 -16.58
CA SER A 55 2.30 13.03 -17.53
C SER A 55 1.68 11.66 -17.26
N ASP A 56 2.32 10.85 -16.42
CA ASP A 56 1.89 9.51 -16.02
C ASP A 56 1.35 9.54 -14.59
N SER A 57 1.06 8.36 -14.03
CA SER A 57 0.47 8.25 -12.70
C SER A 57 1.48 8.43 -11.57
N GLU A 58 1.07 9.08 -10.49
CA GLU A 58 1.79 9.15 -9.23
C GLU A 58 0.92 8.78 -8.03
N ILE A 59 1.42 7.84 -7.22
CA ILE A 59 0.71 7.38 -6.02
C ILE A 59 1.62 7.21 -4.79
N GLU A 60 0.99 7.11 -3.60
CA GLU A 60 1.62 6.56 -2.38
C GLU A 60 2.93 7.24 -1.95
N MET A 61 2.91 8.57 -1.85
CA MET A 61 4.06 9.34 -1.35
C MET A 61 4.23 9.19 0.16
N THR A 62 5.49 9.06 0.63
CA THR A 62 5.90 9.19 2.04
C THR A 62 7.18 10.04 2.15
N TYR A 63 7.55 10.43 3.38
CA TYR A 63 8.59 11.43 3.64
C TYR A 63 9.64 10.96 4.65
N SER A 64 10.88 11.46 4.51
CA SER A 64 11.88 11.43 5.58
C SER A 64 11.44 12.29 6.77
N ALA A 65 11.95 12.02 7.98
CA ALA A 65 11.59 12.76 9.18
C ALA A 65 11.83 14.29 9.12
N ASP A 66 12.80 14.73 8.32
CA ASP A 66 13.07 16.16 8.11
C ASP A 66 12.21 16.80 7.00
N GLY A 67 11.40 16.00 6.29
CA GLY A 67 10.51 16.45 5.21
C GLY A 67 11.23 16.87 3.91
N ASN A 68 12.54 16.59 3.82
CA ASN A 68 13.37 16.97 2.67
C ASN A 68 13.58 15.83 1.66
N THR A 69 13.17 14.62 1.96
CA THR A 69 13.13 13.51 1.02
C THR A 69 11.71 12.98 0.96
N ALA A 70 11.23 12.69 -0.24
CA ALA A 70 10.02 11.94 -0.47
C ALA A 70 10.35 10.68 -1.28
N ILE A 71 9.70 9.57 -0.96
CA ILE A 71 9.64 8.41 -1.84
C ILE A 71 8.18 8.17 -2.21
N PHE A 72 7.92 7.79 -3.45
CA PHE A 72 6.57 7.66 -3.97
C PHE A 72 6.59 6.77 -5.20
N VAL A 73 5.43 6.25 -5.58
CA VAL A 73 5.27 5.40 -6.76
C VAL A 73 4.98 6.27 -7.97
N SER A 74 5.56 5.93 -9.13
CA SER A 74 5.26 6.61 -10.37
C SER A 74 5.39 5.73 -11.61
N GLY A 75 4.51 5.99 -12.58
CA GLY A 75 4.56 5.44 -13.94
C GLY A 75 5.37 6.26 -14.94
N ARG A 76 6.09 7.29 -14.47
CA ARG A 76 6.82 8.24 -15.33
C ARG A 76 7.81 7.58 -16.29
N PRO A 77 8.22 8.31 -17.36
CA PRO A 77 9.26 7.82 -18.26
C PRO A 77 10.54 7.43 -17.52
N GLY A 78 10.98 6.20 -17.74
CA GLY A 78 12.11 5.58 -17.04
C GLY A 78 11.70 4.43 -16.12
N SER A 79 10.41 4.29 -15.79
CA SER A 79 9.92 3.12 -15.06
C SER A 79 10.12 1.83 -15.86
N ILE A 80 10.35 0.71 -15.17
CA ILE A 80 10.68 -0.58 -15.76
C ILE A 80 9.42 -1.20 -16.38
N PRO A 81 9.46 -1.58 -17.67
CA PRO A 81 8.32 -2.23 -18.30
C PRO A 81 7.94 -3.55 -17.61
N SER A 82 6.68 -3.64 -17.22
CA SER A 82 6.04 -4.82 -16.65
C SER A 82 5.47 -5.70 -17.77
N PRO A 83 5.94 -6.95 -17.94
CA PRO A 83 5.49 -7.81 -19.03
C PRO A 83 3.97 -8.10 -18.96
N GLY A 84 3.28 -7.90 -20.09
CA GLY A 84 1.87 -8.30 -20.23
C GLY A 84 0.85 -7.31 -19.68
N VAL A 85 1.27 -6.16 -19.14
CA VAL A 85 0.39 -5.10 -18.64
C VAL A 85 0.80 -3.73 -19.17
N PRO A 86 -0.14 -2.77 -19.33
CA PRO A 86 0.18 -1.45 -19.88
C PRO A 86 0.71 -0.47 -18.82
N TYR A 87 0.69 -0.83 -17.54
CA TYR A 87 1.12 0.02 -16.43
C TYR A 87 2.44 -0.50 -15.82
N ASN A 88 3.30 0.43 -15.46
CA ASN A 88 4.64 0.17 -14.93
C ASN A 88 4.82 1.00 -13.67
N PHE A 89 4.70 0.40 -12.50
CA PHE A 89 4.82 1.12 -11.24
C PHE A 89 6.15 0.84 -10.56
N ASP A 90 6.94 1.90 -10.42
CA ASP A 90 8.23 1.89 -9.76
C ASP A 90 8.23 2.90 -8.61
N ILE A 91 9.11 2.68 -7.64
CA ILE A 91 9.37 3.65 -6.57
C ILE A 91 10.44 4.65 -7.03
N TRP A 92 10.16 5.93 -6.83
CA TRP A 92 11.01 7.06 -7.13
C TRP A 92 11.30 7.87 -5.87
N MET A 93 12.43 8.57 -5.84
CA MET A 93 12.84 9.43 -4.73
C MET A 93 13.04 10.87 -5.18
N ALA A 94 12.45 11.82 -4.49
CA ALA A 94 12.68 13.26 -4.71
C ALA A 94 13.34 13.89 -3.48
N HIS A 95 14.28 14.80 -3.71
CA HIS A 95 14.82 15.65 -2.65
C HIS A 95 14.25 17.07 -2.76
N LYS A 96 14.07 17.73 -1.62
CA LYS A 96 13.69 19.12 -1.51
C LYS A 96 14.93 19.96 -1.24
N VAL A 97 15.17 20.96 -2.08
CA VAL A 97 16.26 21.92 -1.92
C VAL A 97 15.65 23.31 -1.87
N ASN A 98 15.92 24.05 -0.79
CA ASN A 98 15.38 25.40 -0.55
C ASN A 98 13.84 25.47 -0.68
N GLY A 99 13.14 24.44 -0.21
CA GLY A 99 11.67 24.37 -0.27
C GLY A 99 11.10 23.83 -1.58
N THR A 100 11.94 23.54 -2.59
CA THR A 100 11.48 23.08 -3.92
C THR A 100 11.90 21.64 -4.18
N TRP A 101 10.94 20.81 -4.58
CA TRP A 101 11.21 19.44 -5.03
C TRP A 101 12.07 19.43 -6.29
N GLN A 102 13.09 18.60 -6.30
CA GLN A 102 13.99 18.37 -7.43
C GLN A 102 13.49 17.19 -8.27
N ALA A 103 14.06 17.05 -9.48
CA ALA A 103 13.77 15.93 -10.37
C ALA A 103 13.92 14.58 -9.65
N PRO A 104 12.90 13.70 -9.68
CA PRO A 104 12.95 12.43 -8.99
C PRO A 104 13.97 11.45 -9.58
N ILE A 105 14.53 10.61 -8.71
CA ILE A 105 15.56 9.63 -8.99
C ILE A 105 14.91 8.25 -8.96
N HIS A 106 15.15 7.46 -10.01
CA HIS A 106 14.68 6.09 -10.12
C HIS A 106 15.45 5.17 -9.16
N LEU A 107 14.75 4.37 -8.35
CA LEU A 107 15.35 3.45 -7.37
C LEU A 107 15.52 2.03 -7.92
N GLY A 108 15.99 1.90 -9.16
CA GLY A 108 16.14 0.62 -9.85
C GLY A 108 17.55 0.33 -10.37
N PRO A 109 17.67 -0.58 -11.36
CA PRO A 109 18.95 -1.08 -11.84
C PRO A 109 19.89 0.05 -12.29
N GLY A 110 21.13 0.01 -11.78
CA GLY A 110 22.17 0.99 -12.10
C GLY A 110 22.26 2.17 -11.13
N ILE A 111 21.36 2.29 -10.15
CA ILE A 111 21.52 3.27 -9.07
C ILE A 111 22.80 3.01 -8.27
N ASN A 112 23.52 4.08 -7.94
CA ASN A 112 24.65 3.99 -7.00
C ASN A 112 24.10 3.70 -5.59
N PRO A 113 24.51 2.60 -4.92
CA PRO A 113 23.97 2.21 -3.62
C PRO A 113 24.30 3.19 -2.48
N THR A 114 25.17 4.19 -2.69
CA THR A 114 25.33 5.27 -1.70
C THR A 114 24.22 6.32 -1.80
N VAL A 115 23.54 6.40 -2.94
CA VAL A 115 22.45 7.34 -3.24
C VAL A 115 21.11 6.74 -2.83
N GLY A 116 20.72 5.60 -3.40
CA GLY A 116 19.43 4.96 -3.14
C GLY A 116 19.48 3.45 -3.28
N PRO A 117 18.46 2.73 -2.78
CA PRO A 117 18.41 1.28 -2.90
C PRO A 117 17.98 0.86 -4.31
N ASN A 118 18.49 -0.29 -4.78
CA ASN A 118 18.09 -0.91 -6.03
C ASN A 118 16.87 -1.83 -5.77
N ILE A 119 15.68 -1.26 -5.71
CA ILE A 119 14.43 -1.95 -5.34
C ILE A 119 13.54 -2.27 -6.54
N ASN A 120 13.55 -1.43 -7.58
CA ASN A 120 12.63 -1.57 -8.70
C ASN A 120 12.98 -2.77 -9.58
N THR A 121 11.96 -3.53 -9.98
CA THR A 121 12.09 -4.70 -10.86
C THR A 121 11.05 -4.65 -11.98
N SER A 122 10.83 -5.77 -12.69
CA SER A 122 9.68 -5.86 -13.61
C SER A 122 8.36 -6.16 -12.89
N ALA A 123 8.40 -6.38 -11.58
CA ALA A 123 7.23 -6.45 -10.71
C ALA A 123 6.70 -5.03 -10.44
N TRP A 124 5.59 -4.90 -9.72
CA TRP A 124 5.14 -3.60 -9.23
C TRP A 124 5.61 -3.40 -7.79
N GLU A 125 6.48 -2.43 -7.56
CA GLU A 125 6.87 -1.99 -6.22
C GLU A 125 6.04 -0.78 -5.79
N LEU A 126 5.30 -0.95 -4.68
CA LEU A 126 4.28 -0.02 -4.21
C LEU A 126 4.42 0.25 -2.70
N GLU A 127 3.65 1.23 -2.23
CA GLU A 127 3.39 1.56 -0.83
C GLU A 127 4.65 1.77 0.02
N PRO A 128 5.63 2.56 -0.47
CA PRO A 128 6.91 2.68 0.20
C PRO A 128 6.82 3.56 1.46
N SER A 129 7.58 3.22 2.50
CA SER A 129 7.81 4.08 3.67
C SER A 129 9.29 4.13 4.03
N LEU A 130 9.77 5.32 4.40
CA LEU A 130 11.16 5.58 4.80
C LEU A 130 11.24 5.75 6.30
N SER A 131 12.14 5.04 6.98
CA SER A 131 12.33 5.13 8.43
C SER A 131 12.71 6.53 8.92
N ASP A 132 12.49 6.76 10.21
CA ASP A 132 12.78 8.00 10.94
C ASP A 132 14.25 8.44 10.85
N ASP A 133 15.17 7.48 10.76
CA ASP A 133 16.60 7.69 10.55
C ASP A 133 17.02 7.72 9.07
N GLY A 134 16.09 7.48 8.14
CA GLY A 134 16.32 7.46 6.70
C GLY A 134 17.13 6.27 6.17
N ASN A 135 17.35 5.24 7.00
CA ASN A 135 18.20 4.10 6.65
C ASN A 135 17.45 2.82 6.31
N VAL A 136 16.12 2.80 6.37
CA VAL A 136 15.29 1.64 5.99
C VAL A 136 14.15 2.07 5.09
N VAL A 137 13.91 1.30 4.04
CA VAL A 137 12.69 1.40 3.23
C VAL A 137 11.90 0.11 3.39
N TYR A 138 10.65 0.23 3.83
CA TYR A 138 9.66 -0.84 3.79
C TYR A 138 8.73 -0.59 2.61
N PHE A 139 8.33 -1.64 1.89
CA PHE A 139 7.48 -1.51 0.70
C PHE A 139 6.78 -2.83 0.41
N THR A 140 5.83 -2.81 -0.51
CA THR A 140 5.14 -4.01 -1.01
C THR A 140 5.57 -4.27 -2.44
N ARG A 141 5.68 -5.54 -2.84
CA ARG A 141 5.89 -5.95 -4.22
C ARG A 141 4.77 -6.87 -4.66
N TYR A 142 4.26 -6.64 -5.87
CA TYR A 142 3.18 -7.39 -6.48
C TYR A 142 3.59 -7.99 -7.83
N GLU A 143 3.00 -9.13 -8.19
CA GLU A 143 3.01 -9.55 -9.59
C GLU A 143 2.28 -8.50 -10.46
N PRO A 144 2.84 -8.11 -11.61
CA PRO A 144 2.23 -7.07 -12.42
C PRO A 144 0.80 -7.37 -12.84
N GLY A 145 -0.09 -6.40 -12.68
CA GLY A 145 -1.52 -6.55 -12.99
C GLY A 145 -2.33 -7.31 -11.95
N ASN A 146 -1.71 -7.72 -10.83
CA ASN A 146 -2.40 -8.47 -9.78
C ASN A 146 -2.08 -7.91 -8.39
N LEU A 147 -2.87 -6.93 -7.95
CA LEU A 147 -2.77 -6.33 -6.61
C LEU A 147 -3.23 -7.26 -5.47
N SER A 148 -3.55 -8.53 -5.77
CA SER A 148 -3.83 -9.58 -4.79
C SER A 148 -2.66 -10.54 -4.60
N THR A 149 -1.44 -10.14 -4.98
CA THR A 149 -0.19 -10.93 -4.85
C THR A 149 0.87 -10.21 -4.01
N GLY A 150 0.43 -9.37 -3.08
CA GLY A 150 1.31 -8.49 -2.32
C GLY A 150 2.18 -9.28 -1.35
N ASP A 151 3.48 -9.05 -1.43
CA ASP A 151 4.45 -9.47 -0.43
C ASP A 151 5.13 -8.22 0.15
N LEU A 152 5.33 -8.20 1.46
CA LEU A 152 6.11 -7.18 2.13
C LEU A 152 7.62 -7.39 1.89
N TYR A 153 8.35 -6.30 1.68
CA TYR A 153 9.80 -6.26 1.49
C TYR A 153 10.43 -5.16 2.33
N VAL A 154 11.74 -5.29 2.55
CA VAL A 154 12.54 -4.30 3.24
C VAL A 154 13.96 -4.22 2.68
N THR A 155 14.53 -3.02 2.65
CA THR A 155 15.96 -2.78 2.40
C THR A 155 16.52 -1.83 3.45
N GLN A 156 17.81 -1.97 3.74
CA GLN A 156 18.50 -1.13 4.72
C GLN A 156 19.81 -0.56 4.19
N LYS A 157 20.20 0.59 4.73
CA LYS A 157 21.47 1.26 4.50
C LYS A 157 22.43 0.91 5.63
N ILE A 158 23.50 0.19 5.30
CA ILE A 158 24.57 -0.17 6.25
C ILE A 158 25.81 0.63 5.88
N ASN A 159 26.36 1.38 6.84
CA ASN A 159 27.56 2.20 6.65
C ASN A 159 27.49 3.11 5.41
N GLY A 160 26.32 3.71 5.16
CA GLY A 160 26.08 4.60 4.03
C GLY A 160 25.84 3.89 2.69
N VAL A 161 25.74 2.56 2.66
CA VAL A 161 25.51 1.77 1.45
C VAL A 161 24.21 0.97 1.57
N TRP A 162 23.27 1.21 0.67
CA TRP A 162 22.04 0.44 0.56
C TRP A 162 22.33 -1.01 0.17
N GLN A 163 21.67 -1.93 0.87
CA GLN A 163 21.76 -3.36 0.62
C GLN A 163 20.66 -3.82 -0.34
N PRO A 164 20.79 -5.01 -0.95
CA PRO A 164 19.70 -5.61 -1.69
C PRO A 164 18.42 -5.71 -0.83
N ALA A 165 17.27 -5.46 -1.46
CA ALA A 165 15.99 -5.71 -0.79
C ALA A 165 15.83 -7.20 -0.46
N ARG A 166 15.17 -7.48 0.66
CA ARG A 166 14.88 -8.82 1.17
C ARG A 166 13.38 -8.97 1.32
N ASN A 167 12.89 -10.19 1.10
CA ASN A 167 11.51 -10.51 1.47
C ASN A 167 11.38 -10.34 2.99
N TRP A 168 10.28 -9.75 3.46
CA TRP A 168 10.07 -9.43 4.87
C TRP A 168 10.27 -10.64 5.79
N ASN A 169 9.78 -11.82 5.38
CA ASN A 169 9.90 -13.05 6.17
C ASN A 169 11.33 -13.60 6.28
N GLU A 170 12.27 -13.10 5.46
CA GLU A 170 13.67 -13.50 5.54
C GLU A 170 14.43 -12.71 6.62
N VAL A 171 13.82 -11.70 7.23
CA VAL A 171 14.44 -10.78 8.20
C VAL A 171 14.12 -11.21 9.64
N PRO A 172 15.09 -11.72 10.42
CA PRO A 172 14.83 -12.29 11.75
C PRO A 172 14.22 -11.34 12.79
N GLU A 173 14.45 -10.04 12.65
CA GLU A 173 13.95 -9.00 13.54
C GLU A 173 12.44 -8.72 13.36
N LEU A 174 11.88 -9.10 12.20
CA LEU A 174 10.52 -8.82 11.80
C LEU A 174 9.60 -10.03 12.05
N PRO A 175 8.29 -9.80 12.29
CA PRO A 175 7.32 -10.90 12.36
C PRO A 175 7.16 -11.57 10.99
N HIS A 176 6.88 -12.88 10.96
CA HIS A 176 6.47 -13.53 9.72
C HIS A 176 5.04 -13.09 9.37
N LEU A 177 4.91 -12.25 8.35
CA LEU A 177 3.63 -11.69 7.90
C LEU A 177 3.24 -12.19 6.52
N ASN A 178 4.19 -12.27 5.58
CA ASN A 178 3.87 -12.72 4.22
C ASN A 178 3.32 -14.14 4.25
N THR A 179 2.17 -14.36 3.62
CA THR A 179 1.62 -15.70 3.38
C THR A 179 2.30 -16.35 2.17
N PRO A 180 2.17 -17.68 2.00
CA PRO A 180 2.67 -18.34 0.79
C PRO A 180 1.98 -17.91 -0.51
N THR A 181 0.81 -17.28 -0.41
CA THR A 181 -0.02 -16.87 -1.55
C THR A 181 0.07 -15.37 -1.84
N GLY A 182 0.67 -14.59 -0.93
CA GLY A 182 0.99 -13.17 -1.10
C GLY A 182 -0.26 -12.31 -1.09
N GLU A 183 -0.73 -11.91 0.09
CA GLU A 183 -1.92 -11.06 0.20
C GLU A 183 -1.72 -9.86 1.14
N GLU A 184 -0.47 -9.61 1.53
CA GLU A 184 -0.08 -8.58 2.46
C GLU A 184 0.35 -7.31 1.73
N HIS A 185 -0.05 -6.17 2.29
CA HIS A 185 0.33 -4.89 1.73
C HIS A 185 0.33 -3.78 2.78
N CYS A 186 0.92 -2.65 2.40
CA CYS A 186 0.98 -1.41 3.16
C CYS A 186 1.46 -1.65 4.60
N PRO A 187 2.75 -1.95 4.84
CA PRO A 187 3.24 -2.15 6.20
C PRO A 187 3.30 -0.81 6.95
N ILE A 188 2.64 -0.73 8.11
CA ILE A 188 2.66 0.44 9.00
C ILE A 188 3.33 0.07 10.32
N ILE A 189 4.65 0.31 10.40
CA ILE A 189 5.45 0.08 11.60
C ILE A 189 5.22 1.24 12.59
N ALA A 190 4.26 1.07 13.50
CA ALA A 190 3.91 2.10 14.47
C ALA A 190 4.93 2.22 15.62
N SER A 191 5.58 1.11 16.00
CA SER A 191 6.64 1.06 17.02
C SER A 191 7.44 -0.24 16.90
N ASP A 192 8.41 -0.45 17.79
CA ASP A 192 9.13 -1.72 17.97
C ASP A 192 8.26 -2.86 18.53
N SER A 193 7.01 -2.55 18.90
CA SER A 193 6.06 -3.50 19.49
C SER A 193 4.72 -3.58 18.78
N LEU A 194 4.48 -2.77 17.75
CA LEU A 194 3.20 -2.68 17.06
C LEU A 194 3.39 -2.39 15.58
N ILE A 195 2.87 -3.29 14.75
CA ILE A 195 2.84 -3.15 13.30
C ILE A 195 1.39 -3.36 12.87
N TYR A 196 0.91 -2.50 11.97
CA TYR A 196 -0.29 -2.76 11.19
C TYR A 196 0.13 -3.16 9.78
N PHE A 197 -0.72 -3.91 9.13
CA PHE A 197 -0.59 -4.25 7.72
C PHE A 197 -1.99 -4.55 7.20
N ASN A 198 -2.10 -4.59 5.89
CA ASN A 198 -3.35 -4.89 5.24
C ASN A 198 -3.24 -6.26 4.62
N TYR A 199 -4.32 -7.03 4.68
CA TYR A 199 -4.30 -8.43 4.30
C TYR A 199 -5.61 -8.77 3.60
N GLN A 200 -5.49 -9.25 2.37
CA GLN A 200 -6.60 -9.81 1.63
C GLN A 200 -6.78 -11.27 2.05
N GLN A 201 -7.57 -11.55 3.08
CA GLN A 201 -7.79 -12.93 3.50
C GLN A 201 -8.69 -13.67 2.49
N PRO A 202 -8.17 -14.68 1.75
CA PRO A 202 -8.98 -15.35 0.74
C PRO A 202 -10.19 -16.06 1.37
N GLY A 203 -11.40 -15.69 0.92
CA GLY A 203 -12.64 -16.33 1.33
C GLY A 203 -13.26 -15.87 2.66
N VAL A 204 -12.75 -14.79 3.28
CA VAL A 204 -13.33 -14.19 4.51
C VAL A 204 -13.93 -12.82 4.25
N THR A 205 -13.15 -11.88 3.70
CA THR A 205 -13.65 -10.59 3.20
C THR A 205 -13.49 -10.53 1.68
N GLN A 206 -14.16 -9.58 1.03
CA GLN A 206 -14.20 -9.57 -0.44
C GLN A 206 -12.92 -8.98 -1.06
N ASP A 207 -12.12 -8.15 -0.36
CA ASP A 207 -10.93 -7.51 -0.97
C ASP A 207 -9.73 -7.25 -0.05
N SER A 208 -9.86 -6.56 1.10
CA SER A 208 -8.71 -6.24 1.96
C SER A 208 -9.18 -5.80 3.34
N ASP A 209 -8.48 -6.25 4.38
CA ASP A 209 -8.74 -5.92 5.77
C ASP A 209 -7.50 -5.31 6.43
N ILE A 210 -7.71 -4.47 7.45
CA ILE A 210 -6.64 -3.97 8.31
C ILE A 210 -6.41 -4.95 9.46
N TRP A 211 -5.16 -5.36 9.63
CA TRP A 211 -4.67 -6.24 10.69
C TRP A 211 -3.58 -5.57 11.50
N LYS A 212 -3.37 -6.06 12.72
CA LYS A 212 -2.26 -5.66 13.58
C LYS A 212 -1.51 -6.86 14.11
N VAL A 213 -0.24 -6.67 14.43
CA VAL A 213 0.58 -7.63 15.18
C VAL A 213 1.28 -6.88 16.30
N GLU A 214 1.21 -7.44 17.51
CA GLU A 214 1.82 -6.90 18.71
C GLU A 214 3.02 -7.74 19.14
N LYS A 215 3.99 -7.10 19.79
CA LYS A 215 5.11 -7.77 20.45
C LYS A 215 4.86 -7.82 21.95
N LYS A 216 4.85 -9.03 22.53
CA LYS A 216 4.70 -9.27 23.97
C LYS A 216 5.91 -10.03 24.46
N ASP A 217 6.55 -9.53 25.51
CA ASP A 217 7.77 -10.11 26.11
C ASP A 217 8.88 -10.40 25.07
N GLY A 218 9.05 -9.48 24.11
CA GLY A 218 10.05 -9.59 23.05
C GLY A 218 9.67 -10.50 21.88
N VAL A 219 8.49 -11.12 21.90
CA VAL A 219 8.02 -12.06 20.87
C VAL A 219 6.81 -11.48 20.13
N TRP A 220 6.88 -11.46 18.80
CA TRP A 220 5.74 -11.09 17.97
C TRP A 220 4.63 -12.14 18.11
N GLN A 221 3.42 -11.66 18.34
CA GLN A 221 2.23 -12.50 18.48
C GLN A 221 1.63 -12.83 17.11
N LYS A 222 0.53 -13.57 17.10
CA LYS A 222 -0.23 -13.79 15.86
C LYS A 222 -0.90 -12.48 15.42
N PRO A 223 -1.03 -12.22 14.12
CA PRO A 223 -1.85 -11.13 13.62
C PRO A 223 -3.31 -11.23 14.09
N GLU A 224 -3.90 -10.07 14.37
CA GLU A 224 -5.29 -9.89 14.77
C GLU A 224 -5.97 -8.88 13.86
N SER A 225 -7.15 -9.22 13.34
CA SER A 225 -8.00 -8.30 12.57
C SER A 225 -8.50 -7.16 13.47
N LEU A 226 -8.62 -5.94 12.91
CA LEU A 226 -9.27 -4.83 13.62
C LEU A 226 -10.80 -5.00 13.74
N GLY A 227 -11.34 -6.04 13.13
CA GLY A 227 -12.73 -6.46 13.29
C GLY A 227 -13.73 -5.61 12.50
N PRO A 228 -15.02 -6.00 12.54
CA PRO A 228 -16.04 -5.52 11.60
C PRO A 228 -16.48 -4.06 11.80
N ARG A 229 -15.96 -3.39 12.84
CA ARG A 229 -16.21 -1.95 13.04
C ARG A 229 -15.29 -1.09 12.18
N ILE A 230 -14.08 -1.59 11.91
CA ILE A 230 -13.11 -0.94 11.02
C ILE A 230 -13.20 -1.60 9.65
N ASN A 231 -13.02 -2.92 9.58
CA ASN A 231 -13.08 -3.67 8.33
C ASN A 231 -14.53 -3.91 7.93
N SER A 232 -14.89 -3.47 6.73
CA SER A 232 -16.19 -3.68 6.11
C SER A 232 -16.15 -4.91 5.21
N PRO A 233 -17.29 -5.33 4.62
CA PRO A 233 -17.30 -6.36 3.58
C PRO A 233 -16.63 -5.97 2.25
N TYR A 234 -16.05 -4.77 2.16
CA TYR A 234 -15.42 -4.19 0.96
C TYR A 234 -13.89 -4.11 1.13
N ARG A 235 -13.22 -3.30 0.29
CA ARG A 235 -11.78 -3.06 0.42
C ARG A 235 -11.56 -1.97 1.46
N ASP A 236 -10.89 -2.33 2.56
CA ASP A 236 -10.43 -1.41 3.59
C ASP A 236 -8.93 -1.55 3.77
N HIS A 237 -8.22 -0.44 3.72
CA HIS A 237 -6.81 -0.44 4.06
C HIS A 237 -6.36 0.86 4.74
N MET A 238 -5.30 0.74 5.52
CA MET A 238 -4.61 1.85 6.14
C MET A 238 -3.27 2.09 5.42
N HIS A 239 -2.93 3.35 5.21
CA HIS A 239 -1.63 3.76 4.69
C HIS A 239 -0.77 4.43 5.77
N TRP A 240 0.45 4.79 5.38
CA TRP A 240 1.41 5.47 6.23
C TRP A 240 0.81 6.72 6.89
N THR A 241 1.13 6.97 8.16
CA THR A 241 0.54 8.01 9.05
C THR A 241 -0.96 7.88 9.36
N GLY A 242 -1.61 6.78 8.95
CA GLY A 242 -3.02 6.56 9.22
C GLY A 242 -3.36 6.43 10.71
N LEU A 243 -2.41 6.07 11.58
CA LEU A 243 -2.61 6.00 13.03
C LEU A 243 -2.30 7.35 13.69
N SER A 244 -3.04 7.73 14.72
CA SER A 244 -2.68 8.88 15.56
C SER A 244 -1.56 8.52 16.55
N LYS A 245 -0.78 9.52 16.97
CA LYS A 245 0.34 9.37 17.92
C LYS A 245 -0.07 8.77 19.26
N ASP A 246 -1.31 9.00 19.70
CA ASP A 246 -1.87 8.42 20.92
C ASP A 246 -2.51 7.03 20.71
N GLY A 247 -2.56 6.55 19.47
CA GLY A 247 -3.12 5.25 19.08
C GLY A 247 -4.65 5.18 19.08
N LYS A 248 -5.36 6.30 19.24
CA LYS A 248 -6.82 6.33 19.46
C LYS A 248 -7.64 6.72 18.23
N SER A 249 -6.99 7.10 17.13
CA SER A 249 -7.64 7.43 15.87
C SER A 249 -6.93 6.75 14.71
N LEU A 250 -7.71 6.36 13.71
CA LEU A 250 -7.24 5.74 12.47
C LEU A 250 -7.84 6.46 11.28
N ILE A 251 -7.04 6.74 10.26
CA ILE A 251 -7.49 7.14 8.94
C ILE A 251 -7.36 5.91 8.03
N VAL A 252 -8.45 5.61 7.33
CA VAL A 252 -8.55 4.44 6.46
C VAL A 252 -9.02 4.88 5.07
N THR A 253 -8.50 4.22 4.06
CA THR A 253 -9.04 4.26 2.70
C THR A 253 -10.00 3.09 2.55
N SER A 254 -11.17 3.33 1.96
CA SER A 254 -12.24 2.34 1.93
C SER A 254 -13.12 2.50 0.70
N THR A 255 -13.55 1.37 0.11
CA THR A 255 -14.53 1.32 -0.98
C THR A 255 -15.97 1.04 -0.53
N ARG A 256 -16.24 1.12 0.78
CA ARG A 256 -17.61 1.00 1.31
C ARG A 256 -18.57 2.01 0.63
N PRO A 257 -19.73 1.57 0.12
CA PRO A 257 -20.62 2.43 -0.69
C PRO A 257 -21.64 3.23 0.15
N ASP A 258 -21.70 3.00 1.45
CA ASP A 258 -22.67 3.58 2.37
C ASP A 258 -22.05 4.71 3.22
N MET A 259 -22.72 5.11 4.31
CA MET A 259 -22.22 6.09 5.29
C MET A 259 -21.72 7.42 4.72
N GLY A 260 -22.31 7.85 3.60
CA GLY A 260 -21.92 9.10 2.95
C GLY A 260 -20.64 8.98 2.14
N SER A 261 -20.34 7.81 1.58
CA SER A 261 -19.36 7.64 0.50
C SER A 261 -19.60 8.61 -0.67
N ARG A 262 -18.53 8.94 -1.41
CA ARG A 262 -18.58 9.69 -2.67
C ARG A 262 -18.36 8.82 -3.91
N GLY A 263 -17.88 7.60 -3.73
CA GLY A 263 -17.57 6.64 -4.79
C GLY A 263 -16.12 6.19 -4.72
N GLY A 264 -15.77 5.20 -5.56
CA GLY A 264 -14.41 4.62 -5.59
C GLY A 264 -13.83 4.32 -4.21
N HIS A 265 -12.55 4.63 -4.02
CA HIS A 265 -11.92 4.74 -2.71
C HIS A 265 -12.20 6.11 -2.09
N ASP A 266 -12.63 6.10 -0.84
CA ASP A 266 -12.81 7.29 -0.01
C ASP A 266 -11.87 7.23 1.21
N MET A 267 -11.48 8.39 1.73
CA MET A 267 -10.78 8.53 3.01
C MET A 267 -11.79 8.70 4.16
N TRP A 268 -11.55 7.99 5.26
CA TRP A 268 -12.38 7.98 6.47
C TRP A 268 -11.54 8.07 7.72
N ILE A 269 -12.13 8.50 8.84
CA ILE A 269 -11.49 8.51 10.16
C ILE A 269 -12.33 7.80 11.21
N ALA A 270 -11.74 6.87 11.94
CA ALA A 270 -12.33 6.17 13.09
C ALA A 270 -11.67 6.63 14.40
N TYR A 271 -12.42 6.50 15.50
CA TYR A 271 -11.98 6.84 16.85
C TYR A 271 -12.26 5.69 17.81
N GLN A 272 -11.43 5.53 18.84
CA GLN A 272 -11.74 4.67 19.98
C GLN A 272 -12.63 5.40 20.99
N ASN A 273 -13.57 4.68 21.60
CA ASN A 273 -14.27 5.14 22.79
C ASN A 273 -13.38 5.01 24.05
N PRO A 274 -13.80 5.51 25.23
CA PRO A 274 -13.02 5.37 26.46
C PRO A 274 -12.74 3.93 26.91
N GLN A 275 -13.47 2.95 26.36
CA GLN A 275 -13.27 1.52 26.60
C GLN A 275 -12.26 0.89 25.64
N GLY A 276 -11.72 1.66 24.69
CA GLY A 276 -10.76 1.20 23.68
C GLY A 276 -11.41 0.54 22.46
N GLU A 277 -12.74 0.62 22.32
CA GLU A 277 -13.45 0.03 21.19
C GLU A 277 -13.51 1.02 20.03
N TRP A 278 -13.11 0.57 18.84
CA TRP A 278 -13.29 1.33 17.61
C TRP A 278 -14.75 1.68 17.38
N GLN A 279 -15.02 2.92 17.00
CA GLN A 279 -16.33 3.39 16.58
C GLN A 279 -16.42 3.37 15.05
N GLU A 280 -17.65 3.48 14.56
CA GLU A 280 -17.94 3.58 13.12
C GLU A 280 -17.17 4.76 12.50
N PRO A 281 -16.50 4.57 11.35
CA PRO A 281 -15.69 5.60 10.75
C PRO A 281 -16.54 6.72 10.13
N LEU A 282 -16.00 7.93 10.13
CA LEU A 282 -16.60 9.13 9.54
C LEU A 282 -15.90 9.45 8.22
N ASN A 283 -16.66 9.65 7.15
CA ASN A 283 -16.13 10.06 5.85
C ASN A 283 -15.47 11.46 5.95
N LEU A 284 -14.27 11.65 5.39
CA LEU A 284 -13.55 12.93 5.44
C LEU A 284 -14.18 14.05 4.58
N GLY A 285 -15.19 13.70 3.79
CA GLY A 285 -16.01 14.63 3.01
C GLY A 285 -15.28 15.26 1.82
N ASP A 286 -15.97 16.21 1.20
CA ASP A 286 -15.65 16.76 -0.14
C ASP A 286 -14.36 17.59 -0.21
N THR A 287 -13.66 17.75 0.92
CA THR A 287 -12.33 18.37 0.96
C THR A 287 -11.26 17.39 0.46
N ILE A 288 -11.43 16.11 0.78
CA ILE A 288 -10.52 15.03 0.39
C ILE A 288 -11.17 14.21 -0.71
N ASN A 289 -12.39 13.74 -0.47
CA ASN A 289 -13.04 12.73 -1.27
C ASN A 289 -13.73 13.31 -2.52
N THR A 290 -13.67 12.54 -3.59
CA THR A 290 -14.23 12.81 -4.92
C THR A 290 -15.13 11.65 -5.35
N ALA A 291 -15.72 11.73 -6.54
CA ALA A 291 -16.45 10.59 -7.12
C ALA A 291 -15.52 9.52 -7.74
N GLY A 292 -14.21 9.80 -7.75
CA GLY A 292 -13.16 8.96 -8.32
C GLY A 292 -12.48 8.09 -7.26
N GLU A 293 -11.17 7.91 -7.43
CA GLU A 293 -10.33 7.19 -6.48
C GLU A 293 -9.54 8.17 -5.61
N ASP A 294 -9.78 8.16 -4.31
CA ASP A 294 -9.05 8.94 -3.31
C ASP A 294 -8.36 8.00 -2.33
N MET A 295 -7.06 7.80 -2.52
CA MET A 295 -6.33 6.73 -1.85
C MET A 295 -4.98 7.19 -1.30
N CYS A 296 -4.47 6.42 -0.34
CA CYS A 296 -3.07 6.53 0.10
C CYS A 296 -2.64 7.88 0.65
N TRP A 297 -3.56 8.60 1.29
CA TRP A 297 -3.20 9.88 1.88
C TRP A 297 -2.33 9.71 3.13
N THR A 298 -1.27 10.50 3.22
CA THR A 298 -0.30 10.53 4.31
C THR A 298 0.01 11.96 4.74
N PHE A 299 0.51 12.16 5.96
CA PHE A 299 0.97 13.46 6.43
C PHE A 299 2.44 13.72 6.15
N THR A 300 2.78 14.99 5.91
CA THR A 300 4.16 15.48 6.07
C THR A 300 4.62 15.29 7.52
N PRO A 301 5.93 15.17 7.77
CA PRO A 301 6.45 14.88 9.12
C PRO A 301 6.09 15.91 10.19
N ASP A 302 5.80 17.15 9.79
CA ASP A 302 5.34 18.22 10.68
C ASP A 302 3.84 18.13 11.02
N GLY A 303 3.12 17.16 10.45
CA GLY A 303 1.69 16.92 10.66
C GLY A 303 0.76 17.96 10.04
N LYS A 304 1.25 18.89 9.23
CA LYS A 304 0.46 20.04 8.75
C LYS A 304 -0.15 19.83 7.37
N THR A 305 0.53 19.10 6.51
CA THR A 305 0.08 18.87 5.13
C THR A 305 -0.31 17.41 4.97
N PHE A 306 -1.49 17.16 4.43
CA PHE A 306 -1.96 15.83 4.08
C PHE A 306 -1.87 15.68 2.57
N THR A 307 -1.23 14.62 2.09
CA THR A 307 -0.95 14.38 0.67
C THR A 307 -1.38 12.99 0.26
N GLY A 308 -2.05 12.84 -0.87
CA GLY A 308 -2.50 11.54 -1.36
C GLY A 308 -2.82 11.56 -2.84
N SER A 309 -3.26 10.40 -3.32
CA SER A 309 -3.46 10.13 -4.74
C SER A 309 -4.93 10.32 -5.09
N VAL A 310 -5.18 11.05 -6.17
CA VAL A 310 -6.55 11.30 -6.65
C VAL A 310 -6.61 11.02 -8.14
N GLY A 311 -7.58 10.22 -8.58
CA GLY A 311 -7.73 9.83 -9.98
C GLY A 311 -9.16 9.52 -10.39
N PRO A 312 -9.44 9.33 -11.69
CA PRO A 312 -10.73 8.84 -12.16
C PRO A 312 -11.00 7.44 -11.59
N ARG A 313 -12.28 7.15 -11.35
CA ARG A 313 -12.74 5.85 -10.89
C ARG A 313 -12.29 4.72 -11.81
N ASP A 314 -11.96 3.56 -11.23
CA ASP A 314 -11.58 2.33 -11.93
C ASP A 314 -10.37 2.52 -12.87
N SER A 315 -9.47 3.45 -12.53
CA SER A 315 -8.29 3.80 -13.30
C SER A 315 -7.05 3.79 -12.41
N TYR A 316 -5.90 3.53 -13.03
CA TYR A 316 -4.58 3.70 -12.44
C TYR A 316 -3.98 5.08 -12.73
N ASN A 317 -4.75 6.00 -13.32
CA ASN A 317 -4.29 7.34 -13.66
C ASN A 317 -4.56 8.30 -12.49
N HIS A 318 -3.57 8.49 -11.61
CA HIS A 318 -3.69 9.35 -10.44
C HIS A 318 -2.65 10.46 -10.45
N ASP A 319 -3.01 11.57 -9.83
CA ASP A 319 -2.11 12.67 -9.53
C ASP A 319 -1.94 12.76 -8.01
N MET A 320 -0.71 13.08 -7.56
CA MET A 320 -0.53 13.46 -6.16
C MET A 320 -1.12 14.84 -5.90
N ARG A 321 -1.86 14.94 -4.80
CA ARG A 321 -2.49 16.16 -4.31
C ARG A 321 -2.15 16.40 -2.86
N TRP A 322 -2.39 17.62 -2.40
CA TRP A 322 -2.19 18.01 -1.01
C TRP A 322 -3.28 18.96 -0.51
N VAL A 323 -3.49 18.95 0.81
CA VAL A 323 -4.32 19.92 1.53
C VAL A 323 -3.70 20.22 2.89
N HIS A 324 -4.00 21.39 3.46
CA HIS A 324 -3.61 21.68 4.84
C HIS A 324 -4.56 20.99 5.81
N LYS A 325 -4.04 20.39 6.89
CA LYS A 325 -4.81 19.64 7.89
C LYS A 325 -5.98 20.45 8.45
N ASP A 326 -5.75 21.74 8.70
CA ASP A 326 -6.76 22.63 9.28
C ASP A 326 -7.96 22.92 8.36
N ASP A 327 -7.80 22.68 7.05
CA ASP A 327 -8.89 22.84 6.07
C ASP A 327 -9.81 21.61 6.07
N VAL A 328 -9.42 20.50 6.70
CA VAL A 328 -10.24 19.28 6.84
C VAL A 328 -10.79 19.23 8.27
N PRO A 329 -12.10 19.49 8.50
CA PRO A 329 -12.66 19.63 9.84
C PRO A 329 -12.37 18.46 10.78
N LEU A 330 -12.42 17.23 10.26
CA LEU A 330 -12.20 16.01 11.04
C LEU A 330 -10.72 15.73 11.34
N LEU A 331 -9.78 16.39 10.67
CA LEU A 331 -8.33 16.17 10.88
C LEU A 331 -7.67 17.22 11.78
N LYS A 332 -8.37 18.31 12.14
CA LYS A 332 -7.80 19.40 12.96
C LYS A 332 -7.04 18.92 14.20
N ASN A 333 -7.59 17.93 14.90
CA ASN A 333 -7.02 17.38 16.13
C ASN A 333 -6.28 16.04 15.91
N PHE A 334 -6.18 15.58 14.66
CA PHE A 334 -5.47 14.35 14.34
C PHE A 334 -3.97 14.63 14.33
N GLU A 335 -3.24 13.97 15.22
CA GLU A 335 -1.78 14.06 15.26
C GLU A 335 -1.22 12.74 14.71
N PRO A 336 -0.66 12.70 13.50
CA PRO A 336 -0.21 11.46 12.88
C PRO A 336 0.94 10.81 13.65
N ILE A 337 1.04 9.48 13.55
CA ILE A 337 2.33 8.83 13.80
C ILE A 337 3.36 9.39 12.82
N GLY A 338 4.54 9.74 13.31
CA GLY A 338 5.66 10.16 12.46
C GLY A 338 6.18 9.00 11.60
N PRO A 339 7.31 9.16 10.90
CA PRO A 339 7.93 8.08 10.14
C PRO A 339 8.21 6.82 10.98
N PRO A 340 8.30 5.63 10.34
CA PRO A 340 8.47 4.36 11.03
C PRO A 340 9.81 4.33 11.73
N PRO A 341 9.93 3.68 12.90
CA PRO A 341 11.24 3.39 13.44
C PRO A 341 12.01 2.43 12.52
N ASN A 342 13.33 2.55 12.55
CA ASN A 342 14.21 1.53 12.02
C ASN A 342 14.28 0.31 12.98
N LEU A 343 13.64 -0.80 12.59
CA LEU A 343 13.65 -2.04 13.40
C LEU A 343 14.93 -2.87 13.24
N LEU A 344 15.84 -2.48 12.35
CA LEU A 344 17.00 -3.28 11.94
C LEU A 344 18.33 -2.80 12.55
N ILE A 345 18.30 -1.78 13.42
CA ILE A 345 19.48 -1.17 14.08
C ILE A 345 20.37 -2.20 14.80
N ASN A 346 19.79 -3.26 15.36
CA ASN A 346 20.53 -4.26 16.14
C ASN A 346 21.23 -5.34 15.30
N SER A 347 20.99 -5.40 13.98
CA SER A 347 21.61 -6.39 13.09
C SER A 347 23.12 -6.18 12.89
N ALA A 348 23.64 -5.00 13.23
CA ALA A 348 25.06 -4.66 13.10
C ALA A 348 25.96 -5.12 14.28
N GLY A 349 25.38 -5.61 15.38
CA GLY A 349 26.11 -5.92 16.62
C GLY A 349 26.48 -7.39 16.84
N MET A 350 25.97 -8.33 16.04
CA MET A 350 26.14 -9.78 16.27
C MET A 350 27.10 -10.47 15.29
N SER A 351 28.03 -9.73 14.70
CA SER A 351 29.10 -10.27 13.86
C SER A 351 30.45 -9.70 14.29
N SER A 352 31.08 -10.29 15.31
CA SER A 352 32.56 -10.40 15.42
C SER A 352 33.10 -11.00 16.73
N ASP A 353 32.29 -11.46 17.69
CA ASP A 353 32.82 -12.19 18.86
C ASP A 353 32.31 -13.63 18.92
N THR A 354 32.91 -14.51 18.10
CA THR A 354 33.11 -15.94 18.40
C THR A 354 33.95 -16.59 17.30
N LYS A 355 35.27 -16.56 17.46
CA LYS A 355 36.14 -17.75 17.41
C LYS A 355 37.57 -17.43 17.81
#